data_AF-A0A7R9ZQR7-F1
#
_entry.id   AF-A0A7R9ZQR7-F1
#
_cell.length_a   1.000
_cell.length_b   1.000
_cell.length_c   1.000
_cell.angle_alpha   90.00
_cell.angle_beta   90.00
_cell.angle_gamma   90.00
#
_symmetry.space_group_name_H-M   'P 1'
#
loop_
_entity.id
_entity.type
_entity.pdbx_description
1 polymer ?
#
loop_
_entity_poly.entity_id
_entity_poly.type
_entity_poly.pdbx_seq_one_letter_code
_entity_poly.pdbx_strand_id
1 'polypeptide(L)'
;SSSAPPSLEVSDDEDVSQSSAGSSQCPSLTEAPSCDSQETQEEDKEQQQSPASSEAAPAGSSPSRSGKLIHFYNKVRVFRIPNRQEYPEWMKRTMWGSLQEIHRNARRNTIEFAADGWDWRLATEDDAFVQNEQTGQAEHPVHRRTRKHQRHLRSATR
;
A
#
# COMPACT_ATOMS: atom_id res chain seq x y z
N SER A 1 -31.93 -34.45 5.85
CA SER A 1 -32.60 -33.29 5.22
C SER A 1 -31.54 -32.43 4.59
N SER A 2 -31.36 -32.59 3.27
CA SER A 2 -30.32 -31.91 2.48
C SER A 2 -30.90 -30.59 1.98
N SER A 3 -30.30 -29.46 2.35
CA SER A 3 -30.71 -28.13 1.90
C SER A 3 -29.68 -27.65 0.89
N ALA A 4 -30.06 -27.64 -0.39
CA ALA A 4 -29.26 -27.08 -1.48
C ALA A 4 -29.35 -25.54 -1.49
N PRO A 5 -28.31 -24.82 -1.94
CA PRO A 5 -28.36 -23.37 -2.12
C PRO A 5 -29.04 -22.97 -3.45
N PRO A 6 -29.59 -21.75 -3.53
CA PRO A 6 -30.40 -21.29 -4.66
C PRO A 6 -29.56 -20.90 -5.89
N SER A 7 -30.07 -21.24 -7.06
CA SER A 7 -29.59 -20.84 -8.38
C SER A 7 -29.78 -19.33 -8.59
N LEU A 8 -28.70 -18.62 -8.91
CA LEU A 8 -28.73 -17.23 -9.37
C LEU A 8 -28.92 -17.21 -10.88
N GLU A 9 -30.10 -16.82 -11.32
CA GLU A 9 -30.39 -16.48 -12.71
C GLU A 9 -29.86 -15.07 -12.98
N VAL A 10 -28.94 -14.97 -13.94
CA VAL A 10 -28.47 -13.70 -14.50
C VAL A 10 -29.24 -13.46 -15.79
N SER A 11 -30.05 -12.42 -15.79
CA SER A 11 -30.76 -11.91 -16.96
C SER A 11 -29.81 -11.02 -17.76
N ASP A 12 -29.58 -11.38 -19.03
CA ASP A 12 -28.98 -10.53 -20.04
C ASP A 12 -30.03 -9.51 -20.53
N ASP A 13 -29.80 -8.22 -20.27
CA ASP A 13 -30.55 -7.13 -20.88
C ASP A 13 -29.60 -6.25 -21.72
N GLU A 14 -29.81 -6.42 -23.01
CA GLU A 14 -29.56 -5.65 -24.23
C GLU A 14 -28.97 -4.22 -24.16
N ASP A 15 -28.16 -4.00 -25.19
CA ASP A 15 -27.50 -2.81 -25.68
C ASP A 15 -28.42 -1.56 -25.81
N VAL A 16 -28.03 -0.45 -25.14
CA VAL A 16 -28.61 0.88 -25.37
C VAL A 16 -27.54 1.85 -25.89
N SER A 17 -27.53 1.96 -27.22
CA SER A 17 -27.54 3.19 -28.03
C SER A 17 -26.59 4.34 -27.67
N GLN A 18 -25.69 4.60 -28.61
CA GLN A 18 -24.95 5.84 -28.79
C GLN A 18 -25.90 7.04 -28.97
N SER A 19 -25.67 8.12 -28.23
CA SER A 19 -26.02 9.47 -28.70
C SER A 19 -25.11 10.54 -28.10
N SER A 20 -24.97 11.59 -28.90
CA SER A 20 -23.99 12.66 -28.93
C SER A 20 -24.24 13.81 -27.95
N ALA A 21 -23.13 14.50 -27.61
CA ALA A 21 -22.98 15.92 -27.27
C ALA A 21 -24.04 16.59 -26.36
N GLY A 22 -23.62 16.93 -25.14
CA GLY A 22 -24.36 17.83 -24.24
C GLY A 22 -23.46 18.38 -23.14
N SER A 23 -23.03 19.63 -23.30
CA SER A 23 -22.50 20.48 -22.23
C SER A 23 -23.57 20.65 -21.14
N SER A 24 -23.28 20.29 -19.89
CA SER A 24 -23.97 20.82 -18.70
C SER A 24 -23.33 20.36 -17.38
N GLN A 25 -22.75 21.33 -16.69
CA GLN A 25 -22.86 21.60 -15.25
C GLN A 25 -22.69 20.43 -14.27
N CYS A 26 -21.55 20.46 -13.56
CA CYS A 26 -21.37 19.75 -12.30
C CYS A 26 -22.31 20.32 -11.24
N PRO A 27 -23.18 19.52 -10.59
CA PRO A 27 -23.89 19.96 -9.41
C PRO A 27 -22.95 19.99 -8.20
N SER A 28 -22.91 21.15 -7.54
CA SER A 28 -22.33 21.38 -6.23
C SER A 28 -23.13 20.66 -5.15
N LEU A 29 -22.49 19.72 -4.45
CA LEU A 29 -22.92 19.16 -3.17
C LEU A 29 -21.74 19.33 -2.20
N THR A 30 -21.67 20.45 -1.50
CA THR A 30 -22.19 20.66 -0.12
C THR A 30 -21.52 19.75 0.91
N GLU A 31 -20.70 20.44 1.73
CA GLU A 31 -20.43 20.17 3.14
C GLU A 31 -19.47 19.02 3.48
N ALA A 32 -18.18 19.33 3.34
CA ALA A 32 -17.15 18.70 4.14
C ALA A 32 -17.31 19.14 5.62
N PRO A 33 -17.28 18.21 6.60
CA PRO A 33 -17.25 18.60 8.01
C PRO A 33 -15.94 19.32 8.33
N SER A 34 -16.11 20.51 8.92
CA SER A 34 -15.07 21.41 9.42
C SER A 34 -14.12 20.69 10.37
N CYS A 35 -12.88 20.47 9.94
CA CYS A 35 -11.78 20.06 10.79
C CYS A 35 -11.24 21.30 11.53
N ASP A 36 -11.86 21.59 12.68
CA ASP A 36 -11.41 22.61 13.63
C ASP A 36 -10.17 22.09 14.35
N SER A 37 -9.00 22.28 13.74
CA SER A 37 -7.70 22.03 14.39
C SER A 37 -7.40 23.21 15.30
N GLN A 38 -7.79 23.09 16.57
CA GLN A 38 -7.41 24.03 17.61
C GLN A 38 -5.91 23.90 17.89
N GLU A 39 -5.22 25.01 17.64
CA GLU A 39 -3.82 25.29 17.94
C GLU A 39 -3.63 25.31 19.47
N THR A 40 -3.03 24.26 20.02
CA THR A 40 -2.52 24.26 21.39
C THR A 40 -1.08 24.75 21.38
N GLN A 41 -0.89 25.99 21.82
CA GLN A 41 0.41 26.58 22.15
C GLN A 41 0.90 25.97 23.46
N GLU A 42 1.97 25.18 23.40
CA GLU A 42 2.74 24.77 24.58
C GLU A 42 4.07 25.52 24.57
N GLU A 43 4.12 26.62 25.31
CA GLU A 43 5.35 27.19 25.85
C GLU A 43 5.68 26.44 27.16
N ASP A 44 6.91 25.91 27.32
CA ASP A 44 7.80 26.30 28.44
C ASP A 44 9.15 25.54 28.44
N LYS A 45 10.18 26.33 28.79
CA LYS A 45 11.40 26.01 29.55
C LYS A 45 12.53 25.15 28.99
N GLU A 46 13.48 25.91 28.45
CA GLU A 46 14.92 25.72 28.56
C GLU A 46 15.38 25.53 30.03
N GLN A 47 16.05 24.41 30.33
CA GLN A 47 16.93 24.28 31.49
C GLN A 47 18.23 23.57 31.09
N GLN A 48 19.26 24.39 30.95
CA GLN A 48 20.66 23.97 30.86
C GLN A 48 21.14 23.52 32.24
N GLN A 49 21.57 22.26 32.36
CA GLN A 49 22.49 21.83 33.43
C GLN A 49 23.50 20.83 32.86
N SER A 50 24.75 21.27 32.79
CA SER A 50 25.92 20.42 32.61
C SER A 50 26.44 19.96 33.98
N PRO A 51 26.82 18.68 34.14
CA PRO A 51 27.74 18.27 35.18
C PRO A 51 29.11 17.90 34.60
N ALA A 52 30.11 18.24 35.42
CA ALA A 52 31.53 18.25 35.16
C ALA A 52 32.17 16.88 34.92
N SER A 53 33.32 16.94 34.25
CA SER A 53 34.35 15.92 34.18
C SER A 53 34.67 15.29 35.55
N SER A 54 34.81 13.96 35.56
CA SER A 54 35.72 13.30 36.48
C SER A 54 36.46 12.20 35.74
N GLU A 55 37.76 12.39 35.73
CA GLU A 55 38.82 11.60 35.13
C GLU A 55 39.27 10.54 36.14
N ALA A 56 39.16 9.26 35.78
CA ALA A 56 39.89 8.17 36.43
C ALA A 56 40.05 7.01 35.45
N ALA A 57 41.30 6.65 35.17
CA ALA A 57 41.72 5.56 34.28
C ALA A 57 42.18 4.33 35.12
N PRO A 58 42.51 3.16 34.53
CA PRO A 58 41.77 1.91 34.81
C PRO A 58 42.65 0.78 35.38
N ALA A 59 42.05 -0.17 36.10
CA ALA A 59 42.69 -1.43 36.43
C ALA A 59 41.69 -2.59 36.29
N GLY A 60 41.93 -3.50 35.33
CA GLY A 60 41.16 -4.73 35.17
C GLY A 60 41.00 -5.19 33.72
N SER A 61 42.10 -5.63 33.10
CA SER A 61 42.07 -6.30 31.79
C SER A 61 41.62 -7.76 31.94
N SER A 62 40.32 -8.02 31.80
CA SER A 62 39.81 -9.36 31.49
C SER A 62 39.40 -9.39 30.01
N PRO A 63 39.75 -10.42 29.22
CA PRO A 63 39.45 -10.47 27.80
C PRO A 63 37.94 -10.64 27.59
N SER A 64 37.22 -9.54 27.39
CA SER A 64 35.80 -9.56 27.03
C SER A 64 35.67 -10.04 25.59
N ARG A 65 34.82 -11.06 25.39
CA ARG A 65 34.39 -11.56 24.08
C ARG A 65 34.13 -10.36 23.16
N SER A 66 34.81 -10.29 22.03
CA SER A 66 34.68 -9.22 21.05
C SER A 66 33.30 -9.33 20.37
N GLY A 67 32.27 -8.91 21.09
CA GLY A 67 30.99 -8.58 20.50
C GLY A 67 31.24 -7.54 19.43
N LYS A 68 30.74 -7.79 18.21
CA LYS A 68 30.81 -6.83 17.11
C LYS A 68 30.09 -5.57 17.57
N LEU A 69 30.85 -4.58 18.03
CA LEU A 69 30.30 -3.31 18.49
C LEU A 69 29.80 -2.57 17.24
N ILE A 70 28.48 -2.37 17.16
CA ILE A 70 27.89 -1.48 16.17
C ILE A 70 28.26 -0.06 16.59
N HIS A 71 28.95 0.66 15.71
CA HIS A 71 29.30 2.05 15.93
C HIS A 71 28.53 2.93 14.93
N PHE A 72 27.94 4.01 15.42
CA PHE A 72 27.21 4.96 14.60
C PHE A 72 28.12 6.11 14.21
N TYR A 73 27.98 6.58 12.96
CA TYR A 73 28.64 7.79 12.52
C TYR A 73 27.93 9.01 13.09
N ASN A 74 28.65 9.85 13.84
CA ASN A 74 28.10 11.08 14.41
C ASN A 74 27.91 12.21 13.39
N LYS A 75 28.27 11.99 12.12
CA LYS A 75 28.13 12.97 11.04
C LYS A 75 27.14 12.45 10.01
N VAL A 76 25.98 13.09 9.95
CA VAL A 76 24.94 12.79 8.95
C VAL A 76 25.03 13.77 7.78
N ARG A 77 24.66 13.31 6.59
CA ARG A 77 24.46 14.17 5.42
C ARG A 77 22.99 14.53 5.35
N VAL A 78 22.70 15.82 5.34
CA VAL A 78 21.34 16.33 5.19
C VAL A 78 21.11 16.69 3.73
N PHE A 79 20.05 16.13 3.15
CA PHE A 79 19.55 16.51 1.83
C PHE A 79 18.13 17.03 1.98
N ARG A 80 17.80 18.07 1.21
CA ARG A 80 16.40 18.49 1.08
C ARG A 80 15.70 17.53 0.13
N ILE A 81 14.48 17.13 0.51
CA ILE A 81 13.59 16.41 -0.38
C ILE A 81 13.04 17.44 -1.38
N PRO A 82 13.32 17.29 -2.69
CA PRO A 82 12.78 18.20 -3.70
C PRO A 82 11.25 18.20 -3.70
N ASN A 83 10.65 19.33 -4.04
CA ASN A 83 9.22 19.39 -4.31
C ASN A 83 8.91 18.54 -5.56
N ARG A 84 7.69 17.96 -5.61
CA ARG A 84 7.17 17.23 -6.78
C ARG A 84 7.38 17.97 -8.11
N GLN A 85 7.36 19.30 -8.11
CA GLN A 85 7.56 20.11 -9.32
C GLN A 85 9.01 20.13 -9.82
N GLU A 86 9.99 19.98 -8.92
CA GLU A 86 11.43 20.11 -9.18
C GLU A 86 12.05 18.87 -9.83
N TYR A 87 11.34 17.73 -9.81
CA TYR A 87 11.81 16.53 -10.48
C TYR A 87 11.78 16.68 -12.01
N PRO A 88 12.71 16.04 -12.74
CA PRO A 88 12.60 15.91 -14.19
C PRO A 88 11.39 15.08 -14.60
N GLU A 89 10.79 15.40 -15.74
CA GLU A 89 9.56 14.75 -16.20
C GLU A 89 9.70 13.22 -16.40
N TRP A 90 10.84 12.76 -16.91
CA TRP A 90 11.12 11.33 -17.04
C TRP A 90 11.13 10.61 -15.69
N MET A 91 11.61 11.28 -14.64
CA MET A 91 11.66 10.74 -13.28
C MET A 91 10.28 10.71 -12.66
N LYS A 92 9.45 11.75 -12.90
CA LYS A 92 8.05 11.77 -12.47
C LYS A 92 7.27 10.58 -13.02
N ARG A 93 7.47 10.27 -14.30
CA ARG A 93 6.78 9.17 -15.01
C ARG A 93 7.14 7.79 -14.48
N THR A 94 8.32 7.62 -13.88
CA THR A 94 8.77 6.33 -13.33
C THR A 94 8.59 6.24 -11.82
N MET A 95 8.56 7.38 -11.12
CA MET A 95 8.41 7.44 -9.67
C MET A 95 6.99 7.12 -9.20
N TRP A 96 5.97 7.49 -9.98
CA TRP A 96 4.58 7.26 -9.64
C TRP A 96 3.93 6.28 -10.61
N GLY A 97 3.17 5.34 -10.06
CA GLY A 97 2.33 4.45 -10.84
C GLY A 97 1.30 5.22 -11.66
N SER A 98 0.96 4.67 -12.82
CA SER A 98 -0.10 5.25 -13.65
C SER A 98 -1.47 5.14 -12.97
N LEU A 99 -2.43 5.99 -13.34
CA LEU A 99 -3.80 5.89 -12.82
C LEU A 99 -4.42 4.51 -13.08
N GLN A 100 -4.15 3.94 -14.26
CA GLN A 100 -4.62 2.61 -14.63
C GLN A 100 -4.05 1.52 -13.71
N GLU A 101 -2.77 1.62 -13.36
CA GLU A 101 -2.13 0.72 -12.41
C GLU A 101 -2.72 0.85 -11.01
N ILE A 102 -2.93 2.08 -10.54
CA ILE A 102 -3.56 2.34 -9.24
C ILE A 102 -4.96 1.71 -9.19
N HIS A 103 -5.77 1.90 -10.23
CA HIS A 103 -7.12 1.31 -10.32
C HIS A 103 -7.07 -0.22 -10.35
N ARG A 104 -6.15 -0.80 -11.13
CA ARG A 104 -5.96 -2.25 -11.19
C ARG A 104 -5.53 -2.81 -9.84
N ASN A 105 -4.59 -2.16 -9.17
CA ASN A 105 -4.10 -2.58 -7.86
C ASN A 105 -5.21 -2.44 -6.80
N ALA A 106 -5.98 -1.36 -6.82
CA ALA A 106 -7.13 -1.19 -5.92
C ALA A 106 -8.15 -2.33 -6.10
N ARG A 107 -8.55 -2.62 -7.34
CA ARG A 107 -9.47 -3.73 -7.64
C ARG A 107 -8.92 -5.07 -7.14
N ARG A 108 -7.63 -5.35 -7.36
CA ARG A 108 -6.98 -6.57 -6.90
C ARG A 108 -6.98 -6.64 -5.37
N ASN A 109 -6.55 -5.57 -4.70
CA ASN A 109 -6.49 -5.49 -3.24
C ASN A 109 -7.88 -5.65 -2.61
N THR A 110 -8.95 -5.13 -3.23
CA THR A 110 -10.32 -5.35 -2.76
C THR A 110 -10.72 -6.82 -2.79
N ILE A 111 -10.38 -7.54 -3.86
CA ILE A 111 -10.67 -8.98 -3.98
C ILE A 111 -9.88 -9.77 -2.92
N GLU A 112 -8.61 -9.41 -2.70
CA GLU A 112 -7.74 -10.04 -1.70
C GLU A 112 -8.25 -9.78 -0.29
N PHE A 113 -8.58 -8.54 0.05
CA PHE A 113 -9.10 -8.17 1.36
C PHE A 113 -10.44 -8.86 1.67
N ALA A 114 -11.31 -9.00 0.67
CA ALA A 114 -12.54 -9.77 0.82
C ALA A 114 -12.26 -11.28 1.05
N ALA A 115 -11.21 -11.83 0.43
CA ALA A 115 -10.81 -13.23 0.60
C ALA A 115 -10.21 -13.50 2.00
N ASP A 116 -9.52 -12.51 2.57
CA ASP A 116 -8.96 -12.54 3.93
C ASP A 116 -10.01 -12.16 5.02
N GLY A 117 -11.29 -12.12 4.65
CA GLY A 117 -12.39 -11.91 5.59
C GLY A 117 -12.57 -10.47 6.06
N TRP A 118 -12.09 -9.49 5.29
CA TRP A 118 -12.13 -8.07 5.64
C TRP A 118 -11.36 -7.73 6.94
N ASP A 119 -10.41 -8.58 7.34
CA ASP A 119 -9.54 -8.36 8.50
C ASP A 119 -8.07 -8.31 8.07
N TRP A 120 -7.45 -7.14 8.21
CA TRP A 120 -6.05 -6.93 7.81
C TRP A 120 -5.07 -7.71 8.69
N ARG A 121 -5.50 -8.21 9.86
CA ARG A 121 -4.69 -9.08 10.74
C ARG A 121 -4.59 -10.52 10.23
N LEU A 122 -5.51 -10.91 9.35
CA LEU A 122 -5.53 -12.22 8.70
C LEU A 122 -5.03 -12.12 7.25
N ALA A 123 -4.36 -11.01 6.89
CA ALA A 123 -3.79 -10.83 5.58
C ALA A 123 -2.86 -11.99 5.24
N THR A 124 -3.07 -12.58 4.07
CA THR A 124 -2.26 -13.70 3.61
C THR A 124 -0.79 -13.26 3.45
N GLU A 125 0.14 -14.00 4.06
CA GLU A 125 1.58 -13.74 3.99
C GLU A 125 2.21 -14.25 2.67
N ASP A 126 3.40 -13.75 2.34
CA ASP A 126 4.11 -14.04 1.09
C ASP A 126 4.36 -15.55 0.87
N ASP A 127 4.56 -16.32 1.96
CA ASP A 127 4.78 -17.78 1.90
C ASP A 127 3.56 -18.55 1.36
N ALA A 128 2.36 -17.98 1.52
CA ALA A 128 1.12 -18.55 1.04
C ALA A 128 0.74 -18.04 -0.36
N PHE A 129 1.52 -17.14 -0.95
CA PHE A 129 1.28 -16.68 -2.32
C PHE A 129 1.61 -17.78 -3.32
N VAL A 130 0.87 -17.80 -4.42
CA VAL A 130 1.10 -18.79 -5.48
C VAL A 130 1.73 -18.12 -6.68
N GLN A 131 2.77 -18.74 -7.21
CA GLN A 131 3.43 -18.23 -8.40
C GLN A 131 2.58 -18.45 -9.65
N ASN A 132 2.43 -17.38 -10.41
CA ASN A 132 1.78 -17.40 -11.71
C ASN A 132 2.79 -17.88 -12.77
N GLU A 133 2.52 -19.04 -13.38
CA GLU A 133 3.39 -19.68 -14.38
C GLU A 133 3.61 -18.81 -15.65
N GLN A 134 2.71 -17.88 -15.95
CA GLN A 134 2.80 -17.04 -17.15
C GLN A 134 3.58 -15.74 -16.94
N THR A 135 3.43 -15.11 -15.77
CA THR A 135 4.08 -13.82 -15.47
C THR A 135 5.28 -13.95 -14.53
N GLY A 136 5.42 -15.11 -13.88
CA GLY A 136 6.42 -15.34 -12.82
C GLY A 136 6.11 -14.63 -11.51
N GLN A 137 5.00 -13.87 -11.41
CA GLN A 137 4.66 -13.08 -10.23
C GLN A 137 4.00 -13.94 -9.15
N ALA A 138 4.30 -13.64 -7.88
CA ALA A 138 3.58 -14.21 -6.74
C ALA A 138 2.24 -13.49 -6.58
N GLU A 139 1.14 -14.26 -6.58
CA GLU A 139 -0.21 -13.73 -6.49
C GLU A 139 -0.99 -14.42 -5.37
N HIS A 140 -1.94 -13.69 -4.78
CA HIS A 140 -2.84 -14.25 -3.79
C HIS A 140 -3.60 -15.48 -4.35
N PRO A 141 -3.77 -16.59 -3.57
CA PRO A 141 -4.40 -17.82 -4.04
C PRO A 141 -5.80 -17.65 -4.66
N VAL A 142 -6.54 -16.61 -4.23
CA VAL A 142 -7.89 -16.29 -4.75
C VAL A 142 -7.91 -16.12 -6.27
N HIS A 143 -6.84 -15.60 -6.87
CA HIS A 143 -6.76 -15.33 -8.31
C HIS A 143 -6.55 -16.59 -9.16
N ARG A 144 -6.23 -17.75 -8.55
CA ARG A 144 -6.07 -19.02 -9.29
C ARG A 144 -7.39 -19.66 -9.71
N ARG A 145 -8.45 -19.52 -8.90
CA ARG A 145 -9.74 -20.21 -9.13
C ARG A 145 -10.49 -19.63 -10.34
N THR A 146 -10.41 -18.32 -10.56
CA THR A 146 -10.99 -17.62 -11.72
C THR A 146 -10.31 -17.95 -13.05
N ARG A 147 -9.00 -18.22 -13.07
CA ARG A 147 -8.27 -18.50 -14.32
C ARG A 147 -8.56 -19.87 -14.93
N LYS A 148 -8.80 -20.90 -14.10
CA LYS A 148 -9.12 -22.25 -14.61
C LYS A 148 -10.45 -22.26 -15.39
N HIS A 149 -11.42 -21.47 -14.96
CA HIS A 149 -12.72 -21.34 -15.63
C HIS A 149 -12.60 -20.62 -17.00
N GLN A 150 -11.74 -19.60 -17.10
CA GLN A 150 -11.53 -18.87 -18.37
C GLN A 150 -10.80 -19.71 -19.44
N ARG A 151 -9.92 -20.65 -19.05
CA ARG A 151 -9.21 -21.52 -20.01
C ARG A 151 -10.14 -22.51 -20.72
N HIS A 152 -11.17 -23.00 -20.05
CA HIS A 152 -12.15 -23.91 -20.70
C HIS A 152 -13.05 -23.16 -21.69
N LEU A 153 -13.40 -21.91 -21.42
CA LEU A 153 -14.25 -21.11 -22.32
C LEU A 153 -13.57 -20.73 -23.64
N ARG A 154 -12.24 -20.53 -23.66
CA ARG A 154 -11.49 -20.21 -24.89
C ARG A 154 -11.12 -21.44 -25.73
N SER A 155 -11.29 -22.65 -25.20
CA SER A 155 -10.99 -23.90 -25.89
C SER A 155 -12.19 -24.45 -26.67
N ALA A 156 -13.39 -23.91 -26.42
CA ALA A 156 -14.66 -24.37 -26.99
C ALA A 156 -15.14 -23.55 -28.20
N THR A 157 -14.31 -22.64 -28.73
CA THR A 157 -14.62 -21.77 -29.87
C THR A 157 -13.69 -22.02 -31.07
N ARG A 158 -13.36 -23.29 -31.34
CA ARG A 158 -12.67 -23.70 -32.56
C ARG A 158 -13.32 -24.91 -33.20
#